data_AF-A0A2M8FP72-F1
#
_entry.id   AF-A0A2M8FP72-F1
#
_cell.length_a   1.000
_cell.length_b   1.000
_cell.length_c   1.000
_cell.angle_alpha   90.00
_cell.angle_beta   90.00
_cell.angle_gamma   90.00
#
_symmetry.space_group_name_H-M   'P 1'
#
loop_
_entity.id
_entity.type
_entity.pdbx_description
1 polymer ?
#
loop_
_entity_poly.entity_id
_entity_poly.type
_entity_poly.pdbx_seq_one_letter_code
_entity_poly.pdbx_strand_id
1 'polypeptide(L)'
;MKKFLMATFAVFVTWQVLDFLIHSVLLAQMYKDTESLWRPMAEMKMGVMAFVTIISSATFCYLYDAFVRDKSMTNALKFSLVFGISAGVGMGYGTYAVMPIPYMLALAWFLGTVIETVVAGLILGLIYKGSTAA
;
A
#
# COMPACT_ATOMS: atom_id res chain seq x y z
N MET A 1 -16.97 -11.80 6.71
CA MET A 1 -17.19 -11.85 5.25
C MET A 1 -17.72 -10.56 4.62
N LYS A 2 -18.92 -10.03 4.97
CA LYS A 2 -19.42 -8.76 4.37
C LYS A 2 -18.48 -7.56 4.61
N LYS A 3 -18.04 -7.35 5.86
CA LYS A 3 -17.09 -6.27 6.21
C LYS A 3 -15.73 -6.44 5.53
N PHE A 4 -15.23 -7.66 5.44
CA PHE A 4 -14.01 -7.99 4.71
C PHE A 4 -14.08 -7.59 3.24
N LEU A 5 -15.11 -7.99 2.51
CA LEU A 5 -15.26 -7.63 1.09
C LEU A 5 -15.37 -6.11 0.89
N MET A 6 -16.12 -5.43 1.76
CA MET A 6 -16.26 -3.97 1.73
C MET A 6 -14.92 -3.26 2.03
N ALA A 7 -14.17 -3.76 3.00
CA ALA A 7 -12.84 -3.24 3.33
C ALA A 7 -11.85 -3.45 2.19
N THR A 8 -11.78 -4.66 1.63
CA THR A 8 -10.92 -4.98 0.49
C THR A 8 -11.22 -4.06 -0.69
N PHE A 9 -12.49 -3.90 -1.05
CA PHE A 9 -12.87 -3.02 -2.15
C PHE A 9 -12.52 -1.54 -1.87
N ALA A 10 -12.84 -1.03 -0.68
CA ALA A 10 -12.53 0.35 -0.31
C ALA A 10 -11.02 0.62 -0.30
N VAL A 11 -10.24 -0.26 0.32
CA VAL A 11 -8.77 -0.16 0.36
C VAL A 11 -8.18 -0.25 -1.04
N PHE A 12 -8.64 -1.20 -1.87
CA PHE A 12 -8.18 -1.32 -3.26
C PHE A 12 -8.39 -0.03 -4.05
N VAL A 13 -9.60 0.54 -4.00
CA VAL A 13 -9.91 1.81 -4.68
C VAL A 13 -9.06 2.95 -4.13
N THR A 14 -8.91 3.04 -2.82
CA THR A 14 -8.07 4.08 -2.20
C THR A 14 -6.61 3.96 -2.60
N TRP A 15 -6.04 2.76 -2.62
CA TRP A 15 -4.66 2.56 -3.09
C TRP A 15 -4.52 2.91 -4.56
N GLN A 16 -5.44 2.52 -5.44
CA GLN A 16 -5.38 2.95 -6.85
C GLN A 16 -5.34 4.48 -7.01
N VAL A 17 -6.09 5.22 -6.18
CA VAL A 17 -6.07 6.69 -6.19
C VAL A 17 -4.75 7.23 -5.64
N LEU A 18 -4.26 6.69 -4.52
CA LEU A 18 -3.00 7.14 -3.92
C LEU A 18 -1.79 6.77 -4.80
N ASP A 19 -1.75 5.57 -5.36
CA ASP A 19 -0.76 5.12 -6.33
C ASP A 19 -0.69 6.09 -7.51
N PHE A 20 -1.84 6.51 -8.04
CA PHE A 20 -1.87 7.51 -9.11
C PHE A 20 -1.26 8.86 -8.66
N LEU A 21 -1.67 9.37 -7.50
CA LEU A 21 -1.16 10.64 -6.98
C LEU A 21 0.34 10.58 -6.65
N ILE A 22 0.80 9.49 -6.03
CA ILE A 22 2.20 9.31 -5.65
C ILE A 22 3.04 9.06 -6.90
N HIS A 23 2.69 8.08 -7.73
CA HIS A 23 3.55 7.66 -8.82
C HIS A 23 3.43 8.52 -10.09
N SER A 24 2.22 8.98 -10.42
CA SER A 24 1.99 9.74 -11.66
C SER A 24 2.07 11.25 -11.48
N VAL A 25 2.01 11.76 -10.24
CA VAL A 25 2.11 13.20 -9.95
C VAL A 25 3.38 13.50 -9.15
N LEU A 26 3.50 13.01 -7.92
CA LEU A 26 4.62 13.36 -7.03
C LEU A 26 5.97 12.84 -7.52
N LEU A 27 6.02 11.60 -7.99
CA LEU A 27 7.25 10.92 -8.42
C LEU A 27 7.50 11.00 -9.92
N ALA A 28 6.64 11.69 -10.68
CA ALA A 28 6.72 11.73 -12.13
C ALA A 28 8.08 12.21 -12.64
N GLN A 29 8.66 13.23 -12.01
CA GLN A 29 9.97 13.73 -12.40
C GLN A 29 11.09 12.73 -12.05
N MET A 30 11.05 12.14 -10.86
CA MET A 30 12.04 11.12 -10.45
C MET A 30 12.02 9.90 -11.37
N TYR A 31 10.85 9.51 -11.88
CA TYR A 31 10.74 8.42 -12.86
C TYR A 31 11.29 8.76 -14.23
N LYS A 32 11.14 10.01 -14.69
CA LYS A 32 11.80 10.48 -15.92
C LYS A 32 13.32 10.47 -15.76
N ASP A 33 13.82 10.97 -14.63
CA ASP A 33 15.26 11.03 -14.34
C ASP A 33 15.89 9.63 -14.19
N THR A 34 15.07 8.60 -13.99
CA THR A 34 15.47 7.20 -13.84
C THR A 34 14.92 6.30 -14.94
N GLU A 35 14.52 6.85 -16.09
CA GLU A 35 13.84 6.10 -17.16
C GLU A 35 14.58 4.83 -17.60
N SER A 36 15.92 4.86 -17.57
CA SER A 36 16.80 3.75 -17.94
C SER A 36 16.73 2.54 -17.01
N LEU A 37 16.18 2.70 -15.80
CA LEU A 37 16.01 1.62 -14.83
C LEU A 37 14.72 0.82 -15.04
N TRP A 38 13.77 1.35 -15.81
CA TRP A 38 12.43 0.78 -15.95
C TRP A 38 12.25 0.05 -17.28
N ARG A 39 11.24 -0.82 -17.32
CA ARG A 39 10.77 -1.37 -18.59
C ARG A 39 10.31 -0.23 -19.50
N PRO A 40 10.55 -0.32 -20.83
CA PRO A 40 9.91 0.58 -21.78
C PRO A 40 8.39 0.61 -21.55
N MET A 41 7.76 1.77 -21.76
CA MET A 41 6.33 1.96 -21.47
C MET A 41 5.44 0.91 -22.15
N ALA A 42 5.75 0.55 -23.41
CA ALA A 42 5.02 -0.46 -24.17
C ALA A 42 5.14 -1.89 -23.59
N GLU A 43 6.16 -2.15 -22.77
CA GLU A 43 6.44 -3.45 -22.16
C GLU A 43 5.98 -3.54 -20.69
N MET A 44 5.56 -2.42 -20.10
CA MET A 44 5.04 -2.37 -18.74
C MET A 44 3.79 -3.26 -18.61
N LYS A 45 3.78 -4.11 -17.59
CA LYS A 45 2.72 -5.10 -17.36
C LYS A 45 1.65 -4.52 -16.45
N MET A 46 0.90 -3.53 -16.95
CA MET A 46 -0.14 -2.84 -16.18
C MET A 46 -1.19 -3.78 -15.59
N GLY A 47 -1.58 -4.83 -16.32
CA GLY A 47 -2.49 -5.85 -15.80
C GLY A 47 -1.93 -6.64 -14.62
N VAL A 48 -0.60 -6.88 -14.60
CA VAL A 48 0.08 -7.52 -13.46
C VAL A 48 0.10 -6.57 -12.27
N MET A 49 0.34 -5.27 -12.48
CA MET A 49 0.26 -4.29 -11.39
C MET A 49 -1.13 -4.26 -10.75
N ALA A 50 -2.20 -4.17 -11.56
CA ALA A 50 -3.56 -4.20 -11.03
C ALA A 50 -3.85 -5.50 -10.25
N PHE A 51 -3.36 -6.64 -10.73
CA PHE A 51 -3.48 -7.93 -10.06
C PHE A 51 -2.71 -7.98 -8.72
N VAL A 52 -1.53 -7.38 -8.66
CA VAL A 52 -0.77 -7.24 -7.42
C VAL A 52 -1.54 -6.36 -6.42
N THR A 53 -2.07 -5.21 -6.85
CA THR A 53 -2.80 -4.30 -5.94
C THR A 53 -4.06 -4.94 -5.36
N ILE A 54 -4.83 -5.69 -6.16
CA ILE A 54 -6.04 -6.37 -5.64
C ILE A 54 -5.69 -7.50 -4.66
N ILE A 55 -4.63 -8.28 -4.91
CA ILE A 55 -4.19 -9.33 -3.98
C ILE A 55 -3.63 -8.71 -2.70
N SER A 56 -2.80 -7.67 -2.82
CA SER A 56 -2.19 -7.00 -1.67
C SER A 56 -3.24 -6.37 -0.77
N SER A 57 -4.23 -5.67 -1.34
CA SER A 57 -5.32 -5.06 -0.58
C SER A 57 -6.21 -6.11 0.10
N ALA A 58 -6.55 -7.20 -0.60
CA ALA A 58 -7.28 -8.32 -0.03
C ALA A 58 -6.51 -8.98 1.12
N THR A 59 -5.21 -9.24 0.93
CA THR A 59 -4.35 -9.86 1.94
C THR A 59 -4.18 -8.96 3.15
N PHE A 60 -3.93 -7.67 2.96
CA PHE A 60 -3.86 -6.68 4.04
C PHE A 60 -5.15 -6.64 4.87
N CYS A 61 -6.31 -6.57 4.20
CA CYS A 61 -7.61 -6.59 4.87
C CYS A 61 -7.87 -7.91 5.60
N TYR A 62 -7.47 -9.04 5.01
CA TYR A 62 -7.60 -10.36 5.61
C TYR A 62 -6.72 -10.49 6.85
N LEU A 63 -5.48 -10.01 6.80
CA LEU A 63 -4.57 -10.05 7.95
C LEU A 63 -5.18 -9.29 9.14
N TYR A 64 -5.76 -8.11 8.88
CA TYR A 64 -6.47 -7.38 9.92
C TYR A 64 -7.72 -8.14 10.39
N ASP A 65 -8.57 -8.63 9.48
CA ASP A 65 -9.83 -9.32 9.82
C ASP A 65 -9.59 -10.60 10.63
N ALA A 66 -8.61 -11.42 10.25
CA ALA A 66 -8.36 -12.72 10.84
C ALA A 66 -7.51 -12.66 12.12
N PHE A 67 -6.49 -11.79 12.20
CA PHE A 67 -5.49 -11.86 13.27
C PHE A 67 -5.62 -10.76 14.33
N VAL A 68 -6.33 -9.67 14.06
CA VAL A 68 -6.55 -8.60 15.07
C VAL A 68 -7.87 -8.84 15.78
N ARG A 69 -7.86 -9.33 17.03
CA ARG A 69 -9.11 -9.63 17.76
C ARG A 69 -9.91 -8.38 18.10
N ASP A 70 -9.28 -7.41 18.75
CA ASP A 70 -9.94 -6.19 19.21
C ASP A 70 -10.04 -5.17 18.08
N LYS A 71 -11.18 -5.17 17.39
CA LYS A 71 -11.46 -4.25 16.29
C LYS A 71 -11.70 -2.83 16.83
N SER A 72 -10.71 -1.96 16.66
CA SER A 72 -10.79 -0.56 17.01
C SER A 72 -10.01 0.31 16.02
N MET A 73 -10.34 1.60 15.97
CA MET A 73 -9.60 2.58 15.16
C MET A 73 -8.11 2.58 15.52
N THR A 74 -7.80 2.58 16.82
CA THR A 74 -6.42 2.56 17.32
C THR A 74 -5.68 1.30 16.88
N ASN A 75 -6.30 0.12 16.96
CA ASN A 75 -5.65 -1.12 16.57
C ASN A 75 -5.51 -1.25 15.05
N ALA A 76 -6.47 -0.71 14.27
CA ALA A 76 -6.33 -0.61 12.82
C ALA A 76 -5.12 0.26 12.45
N LEU A 77 -5.01 1.46 13.02
CA LEU A 77 -3.88 2.35 12.78
C LEU A 77 -2.53 1.74 13.20
N LYS A 78 -2.45 1.12 14.38
CA LYS A 78 -1.23 0.44 14.84
C LYS A 78 -0.82 -0.70 13.90
N PHE A 79 -1.78 -1.57 13.54
CA PHE A 79 -1.54 -2.66 12.60
C PHE A 79 -1.03 -2.13 11.27
N SER A 80 -1.71 -1.15 10.69
CA SER A 80 -1.40 -0.64 9.36
C SER A 80 -0.12 0.19 9.31
N LEU A 81 0.25 0.87 10.40
CA LEU A 81 1.54 1.54 10.54
C LEU A 81 2.68 0.52 10.55
N VAL A 82 2.59 -0.54 11.36
CA VAL A 82 3.62 -1.59 11.43
C VAL A 82 3.74 -2.33 10.10
N PHE A 83 2.60 -2.66 9.48
CA PHE A 83 2.56 -3.26 8.15
C PHE A 83 3.22 -2.34 7.10
N GLY A 84 2.89 -1.05 7.12
CA GLY A 84 3.45 -0.04 6.21
C GLY A 84 4.95 0.13 6.35
N ILE A 85 5.46 0.15 7.58
CA ILE A 85 6.90 0.23 7.83
C ILE A 85 7.59 -1.02 7.27
N SER A 86 7.06 -2.21 7.55
CA SER A 86 7.61 -3.46 7.05
C SER A 86 7.64 -3.51 5.51
N ALA A 87 6.49 -3.25 4.88
CA ALA A 87 6.34 -3.27 3.42
C ALA A 87 7.17 -2.16 2.76
N GLY A 88 7.12 -0.94 3.30
CA GLY A 88 7.83 0.22 2.77
C GLY A 88 9.35 0.11 2.90
N VAL A 89 9.87 -0.51 3.97
CA VAL A 89 11.33 -0.76 4.08
C VAL A 89 11.76 -1.73 3.00
N GLY A 90 10.99 -2.80 2.76
CA GLY A 90 11.27 -3.74 1.66
C GLY A 90 11.22 -3.08 0.29
N MET A 91 10.17 -2.29 0.02
CA MET A 91 9.96 -1.64 -1.27
C MET A 91 10.94 -0.49 -1.54
N GLY A 92 11.18 0.38 -0.56
CA GLY A 92 12.11 1.50 -0.70
C GLY A 92 13.56 1.07 -0.55
N TYR A 93 13.93 0.71 0.67
CA TYR A 93 15.33 0.44 1.03
C TYR A 93 15.83 -0.93 0.58
N GLY A 94 14.96 -1.94 0.53
CA GLY A 94 15.29 -3.25 -0.03
C GLY A 94 15.66 -3.15 -1.51
N THR A 95 14.92 -2.35 -2.29
CA THR A 95 15.28 -2.08 -3.69
C THR A 95 16.54 -1.23 -3.80
N TYR A 96 16.67 -0.17 -2.99
CA TYR A 96 17.89 0.67 -2.97
C TYR A 96 19.17 -0.11 -2.68
N ALA A 97 19.10 -1.19 -1.90
CA ALA A 97 20.26 -2.00 -1.56
C ALA A 97 20.87 -2.72 -2.78
N VAL A 98 20.10 -2.95 -3.85
CA VAL A 98 20.54 -3.77 -5.00
C VAL A 98 20.37 -3.07 -6.35
N MET A 99 19.45 -2.12 -6.45
CA MET A 99 19.24 -1.31 -7.64
C MET A 99 19.83 0.09 -7.44
N PRO A 100 20.44 0.69 -8.48
CA PRO A 100 21.04 2.02 -8.40
C PRO A 100 19.98 3.13 -8.47
N ILE A 101 18.91 3.05 -7.67
CA ILE A 101 17.90 4.10 -7.58
C ILE A 101 18.43 5.27 -6.72
N PRO A 102 18.03 6.52 -6.97
CA PRO A 102 18.39 7.65 -6.11
C PRO A 102 17.82 7.49 -4.69
N TYR A 103 18.55 7.95 -3.67
CA TYR A 103 18.09 7.90 -2.28
C TYR A 103 16.70 8.54 -2.08
N MET A 104 16.45 9.68 -2.72
CA MET A 104 15.16 10.36 -2.60
C MET A 104 13.99 9.54 -3.14
N LEU A 105 14.21 8.70 -4.16
CA LEU A 105 13.18 7.79 -4.68
C LEU A 105 12.90 6.67 -3.68
N ALA A 106 13.96 6.07 -3.10
CA ALA A 106 13.83 5.05 -2.07
C ALA A 106 13.08 5.57 -0.83
N LEU A 107 13.44 6.76 -0.35
CA LEU A 107 12.77 7.43 0.77
C LEU A 107 11.30 7.71 0.43
N ALA A 108 11.01 8.21 -0.77
CA ALA A 108 9.65 8.54 -1.17
C ALA A 108 8.77 7.30 -1.33
N TRP A 109 9.30 6.18 -1.84
CA TRP A 109 8.60 4.90 -1.84
C TRP A 109 8.30 4.40 -0.43
N PHE A 110 9.30 4.43 0.47
CA PHE A 110 9.09 4.05 1.87
C PHE A 110 7.98 4.88 2.52
N LEU A 111 8.06 6.21 2.45
CA LEU A 111 7.07 7.10 3.05
C LEU A 111 5.70 6.97 2.37
N GLY A 112 5.68 6.84 1.04
CA GLY A 112 4.47 6.61 0.26
C GLY A 112 3.71 5.36 0.74
N THR A 113 4.40 4.23 0.83
CA THR A 113 3.82 2.98 1.34
C THR A 113 3.29 3.12 2.78
N VAL A 114 4.02 3.78 3.67
CA VAL A 114 3.54 4.02 5.06
C VAL A 114 2.27 4.86 5.07
N ILE A 115 2.22 5.93 4.27
CA ILE A 115 1.04 6.80 4.17
C ILE A 115 -0.15 6.02 3.62
N GLU A 116 0.02 5.26 2.54
CA GLU A 116 -1.04 4.46 1.92
C GLU A 116 -1.63 3.42 2.87
N THR A 117 -0.79 2.71 3.62
CA THR A 117 -1.28 1.71 4.56
C THR A 117 -1.94 2.37 5.76
N VAL A 118 -1.43 3.50 6.26
CA VAL A 118 -2.09 4.25 7.35
C VAL A 118 -3.47 4.76 6.93
N VAL A 119 -3.61 5.28 5.71
CA VAL A 119 -4.92 5.67 5.16
C VAL A 119 -5.84 4.44 5.03
N ALA A 120 -5.32 3.30 4.58
CA ALA A 120 -6.08 2.05 4.57
C ALA A 120 -6.47 1.59 6.01
N GLY A 121 -5.63 1.86 7.00
CA GLY A 121 -5.92 1.63 8.41
C GLY A 121 -7.09 2.47 8.93
N LEU A 122 -7.21 3.73 8.48
CA LEU A 122 -8.40 4.55 8.77
C LEU A 122 -9.66 3.90 8.21
N ILE A 123 -9.61 3.41 6.97
CA ILE A 123 -10.73 2.72 6.31
C ILE A 123 -11.12 1.45 7.09
N LEU A 124 -10.14 0.63 7.47
CA LEU A 124 -10.36 -0.56 8.29
C LEU A 124 -11.02 -0.19 9.63
N GLY A 125 -10.51 0.83 10.32
CA GLY A 125 -11.05 1.30 11.59
C GLY A 125 -12.49 1.77 11.49
N LEU A 126 -12.87 2.43 10.39
CA LEU A 126 -14.24 2.87 10.12
C LEU A 126 -15.18 1.70 9.82
N ILE A 127 -14.75 0.77 8.97
CA ILE A 127 -15.58 -0.38 8.52
C ILE A 127 -15.79 -1.39 9.65
N TYR A 128 -14.76 -1.66 10.44
CA TYR A 128 -14.81 -2.60 11.55
C TYR A 128 -15.30 -1.97 12.87
N LYS A 129 -15.59 -0.67 12.89
CA LYS A 129 -16.21 -0.01 14.05
C LYS A 129 -17.48 -0.76 14.47
N GLY A 130 -17.59 -1.04 15.76
CA GLY A 130 -18.74 -1.76 16.34
C GLY A 130 -18.82 -3.25 15.99
N SER A 131 -17.79 -3.86 15.38
CA SER A 131 -17.65 -5.32 15.40
C SER A 131 -17.15 -5.75 16.78
N THR A 132 -18.02 -6.38 17.57
CA THR A 132 -17.58 -7.19 18.71
C THR A 132 -16.84 -8.41 18.18
N ALA A 133 -15.72 -8.77 18.82
CA ALA A 133 -15.07 -10.05 18.57
C ALA A 133 -16.11 -11.16 18.80
N ALA A 134 -16.27 -12.04 17.81
CA ALA A 134 -17.07 -13.26 17.96
C ALA A 134 -16.31 -14.28 18.82
#